data_AF-A0A1Q9V4S5-F1
#
_entry.id   AF-A0A1Q9V4S5-F1
#
_cell.length_a   1.000
_cell.length_b   1.000
_cell.length_c   1.000
_cell.angle_alpha   90.00
_cell.angle_beta   90.00
_cell.angle_gamma   90.00
#
_symmetry.space_group_name_H-M   'P 1'
#
loop_
_entity.id
_entity.type
_entity.pdbx_description
1 polymer ?
#
loop_
_entity_poly.entity_id
_entity_poly.type
_entity_poly.pdbx_seq_one_letter_code
_entity_poly.pdbx_strand_id
1 'polypeptide(L)'
;MVQTDPVPPETDAAFTFTDLTTDDLARVRDLVETVWFSVTPGKTLEDLDDEVDLSHARGVVRTGGPLPGEGDEGGAAPLMAFYSAFDMGLTAPGPGDALTRVPMDGLTFVSVHPDARRRGVLRAMMTDHLHRVHERGECAIAGLHASETAIYGRFGYGCASVEAKLTLGRGTELRAPAPLAAEADGVSTHVVTVDSEAALAVLHEAHLACAGVTLGAVTRPEALAQRWFAFRDHPQARGSKEPQRLLVARRDGQVSGYAVFRRESKWEDGKPAGEVAVGELGATDDATLLALARRLVDLDLTARTTFWSRPTDDPVAWWTGGPRGADVQLFDALWIRLVDLPRALTERGYADGSPLDLVLEVTDDVCPWNAGRWRLRIEADGRAEVSASDADPDARRRWRRWARHTSAGGRCSPRRPPSGSPSGRRARCAGCRAPCGPTASRCRRSASDPACYRERSVTTAVCCCASSRSAESTASTSTVPTTTCRTAACGSSGTEATSTLATPSTASA
;
A
#
# COMPACT_ATOMS: atom_id res chain seq x y z
N MET A 1 21.18 32.97 -27.01
CA MET A 1 20.50 31.75 -27.48
C MET A 1 21.62 30.84 -27.98
N VAL A 2 22.17 30.02 -27.09
CA VAL A 2 23.23 29.06 -27.47
C VAL A 2 22.51 27.83 -27.97
N GLN A 3 22.60 27.58 -29.28
CA GLN A 3 22.16 26.34 -29.90
C GLN A 3 23.09 25.24 -29.41
N THR A 4 22.64 24.46 -28.43
CA THR A 4 23.22 23.14 -28.19
C THR A 4 22.58 22.20 -29.21
N ASP A 5 23.33 21.81 -30.23
CA ASP A 5 22.89 20.75 -31.13
C ASP A 5 22.51 19.51 -30.31
N PRO A 6 21.39 18.84 -30.63
CA PRO A 6 21.02 17.61 -29.95
C PRO A 6 22.12 16.58 -30.23
N VAL A 7 22.82 16.17 -29.17
CA VAL A 7 23.68 14.99 -29.21
C VAL A 7 22.80 13.83 -29.72
N PRO A 8 23.15 13.18 -30.84
CA PRO A 8 22.38 12.05 -31.32
C PRO A 8 22.36 10.96 -30.24
N PRO A 9 21.29 10.17 -30.10
CA PRO A 9 21.28 9.07 -29.16
C PRO A 9 22.42 8.12 -29.53
N GLU A 10 23.50 8.13 -28.75
CA GLU A 10 24.49 7.07 -28.81
C GLU A 10 23.75 5.75 -28.62
N THR A 11 23.78 4.97 -29.69
CA THR A 11 23.42 3.57 -29.83
C THR A 11 23.79 2.75 -28.60
N ASP A 12 22.86 1.91 -28.12
CA ASP A 12 23.02 0.72 -27.26
C ASP A 12 24.43 0.49 -26.69
N ALA A 13 24.93 1.41 -25.86
CA ALA A 13 26.08 1.11 -25.03
C ALA A 13 25.60 0.04 -24.05
N ALA A 14 26.06 -1.20 -24.22
CA ALA A 14 25.83 -2.26 -23.26
C ALA A 14 26.50 -1.83 -21.95
N PHE A 15 25.70 -1.31 -21.02
CA PHE A 15 26.16 -1.02 -19.67
C PHE A 15 26.45 -2.35 -18.98
N THR A 16 27.71 -2.57 -18.59
CA THR A 16 28.08 -3.73 -17.78
C THR A 16 27.81 -3.41 -16.32
N PHE A 17 26.87 -4.14 -15.73
CA PHE A 17 26.60 -4.08 -14.29
C PHE A 17 27.50 -5.06 -13.56
N THR A 18 28.02 -4.65 -12.40
CA THR A 18 28.82 -5.49 -11.49
C THR A 18 28.20 -5.49 -10.12
N ASP A 19 28.28 -6.63 -9.41
CA ASP A 19 27.90 -6.70 -8.00
C ASP A 19 28.85 -5.81 -7.20
N LEU A 20 28.28 -5.04 -6.28
CA LEU A 20 29.07 -4.15 -5.43
C LEU A 20 29.34 -4.82 -4.09
N THR A 21 30.56 -4.68 -3.60
CA THR A 21 31.00 -5.22 -2.31
C THR A 21 31.37 -4.08 -1.36
N THR A 22 31.83 -4.43 -0.15
CA THR A 22 32.35 -3.47 0.82
C THR A 22 33.52 -2.65 0.25
N ASP A 23 34.26 -3.17 -0.72
CA ASP A 23 35.37 -2.46 -1.39
C ASP A 23 34.86 -1.28 -2.24
N ASP A 24 33.56 -1.25 -2.54
CA ASP A 24 32.92 -0.23 -3.37
C ASP A 24 32.26 0.89 -2.58
N LEU A 25 32.22 0.80 -1.24
CA LEU A 25 31.50 1.74 -0.38
C LEU A 25 31.92 3.20 -0.62
N ALA A 26 33.22 3.46 -0.82
CA ALA A 26 33.70 4.80 -1.15
C ALA A 26 33.05 5.37 -2.43
N ARG A 27 32.89 4.53 -3.47
CA ARG A 27 32.25 4.93 -4.73
C ARG A 27 30.73 5.04 -4.60
N VAL A 28 30.12 4.20 -3.78
CA VAL A 28 28.69 4.27 -3.46
C VAL A 28 28.39 5.57 -2.74
N ARG A 29 29.16 5.93 -1.70
CA ARG A 29 29.00 7.19 -0.95
C ARG A 29 29.09 8.41 -1.86
N ASP A 30 30.13 8.47 -2.69
CA ASP A 30 30.34 9.57 -3.64
C ASP A 30 29.15 9.74 -4.60
N LEU A 31 28.68 8.63 -5.20
CA LEU A 31 27.54 8.66 -6.11
C LEU A 31 26.23 9.01 -5.40
N VAL A 32 25.97 8.42 -4.22
CA VAL A 32 24.75 8.67 -3.45
C VAL A 32 24.70 10.13 -3.01
N GLU A 33 25.79 10.69 -2.50
CA GLU A 33 25.87 12.11 -2.14
C GLU A 33 25.64 13.01 -3.36
N THR A 34 26.27 12.69 -4.49
CA THR A 34 26.11 13.45 -5.74
C THR A 34 24.65 13.46 -6.22
N VAL A 35 23.93 12.35 -6.08
CA VAL A 35 22.56 12.20 -6.60
C VAL A 35 21.51 12.70 -5.63
N TRP A 36 21.67 12.43 -4.34
CA TRP A 36 20.66 12.70 -3.31
C TRP A 36 20.93 13.98 -2.52
N PHE A 37 22.15 14.52 -2.56
CA PHE A 37 22.55 15.80 -1.95
C PHE A 37 22.03 15.95 -0.51
N SER A 38 22.04 14.86 0.26
CA SER A 38 21.29 14.72 1.51
C SER A 38 22.19 14.91 2.72
N VAL A 39 22.82 16.08 2.82
CA VAL A 39 23.66 16.44 3.98
C VAL A 39 22.79 16.56 5.23
N THR A 40 23.03 15.68 6.20
CA THR A 40 22.33 15.67 7.49
C THR A 40 23.30 16.08 8.60
N PRO A 41 22.97 17.07 9.44
CA PRO A 41 23.86 17.51 10.51
C PRO A 41 24.28 16.36 11.44
N GLY A 42 25.59 16.14 11.56
CA GLY A 42 26.17 15.08 12.38
C GLY A 42 26.02 13.66 11.83
N LYS A 43 25.60 13.52 10.57
CA LYS A 43 25.94 12.34 9.78
C LYS A 43 27.21 12.61 8.99
N THR A 44 28.09 11.62 8.92
CA THR A 44 29.16 11.60 7.92
C THR A 44 28.74 10.73 6.74
N LEU A 45 29.50 10.75 5.64
CA LEU A 45 29.20 9.87 4.52
C LEU A 45 29.41 8.41 4.90
N GLU A 46 30.32 8.12 5.83
CA GLU A 46 30.57 6.77 6.36
C GLU A 46 29.34 6.15 7.02
N ASP A 47 28.42 6.95 7.58
CA ASP A 47 27.15 6.44 8.13
C ASP A 47 26.26 5.80 7.04
N LEU A 48 26.49 6.07 5.74
CA LEU A 48 25.78 5.39 4.64
C LEU A 48 26.15 3.91 4.53
N ASP A 49 27.33 3.50 4.98
CA ASP A 49 27.77 2.09 4.92
C ASP A 49 26.82 1.20 5.72
N ASP A 50 26.29 1.76 6.80
CA ASP A 50 25.33 1.13 7.69
C ASP A 50 23.89 1.20 7.16
N GLU A 51 23.56 2.08 6.20
CA GLU A 51 22.23 2.19 5.59
C GLU A 51 22.07 1.36 4.30
N VAL A 52 23.15 1.22 3.54
CA VAL A 52 23.14 0.50 2.27
C VAL A 52 23.13 -1.01 2.53
N ASP A 53 22.24 -1.71 1.82
CA ASP A 53 22.29 -3.17 1.75
C ASP A 53 23.03 -3.58 0.47
N LEU A 54 24.17 -4.24 0.63
CA LEU A 54 24.97 -4.68 -0.51
C LEU A 54 24.53 -6.05 -1.06
N SER A 55 23.61 -6.76 -0.39
CA SER A 55 23.20 -8.12 -0.77
C SER A 55 22.70 -8.21 -2.21
N HIS A 56 21.98 -7.18 -2.67
CA HIS A 56 21.45 -7.09 -4.03
C HIS A 56 22.02 -5.91 -4.83
N ALA A 57 23.08 -5.27 -4.34
CA ALA A 57 23.66 -4.06 -4.90
C ALA A 57 24.39 -4.29 -6.23
N ARG A 58 24.07 -3.46 -7.24
CA ARG A 58 24.71 -3.49 -8.56
C ARG A 58 25.01 -2.08 -9.03
N GLY A 59 26.17 -1.91 -9.67
CA GLY A 59 26.61 -0.62 -10.19
C GLY A 59 27.18 -0.70 -11.60
N VAL A 60 27.24 0.46 -12.25
CA VAL A 60 27.94 0.65 -13.52
C VAL A 60 29.15 1.52 -13.27
N VAL A 61 30.33 0.98 -13.50
CA VAL A 61 31.59 1.73 -13.40
C VAL A 61 31.81 2.55 -14.66
N ARG A 62 32.28 3.80 -14.51
CA ARG A 62 32.63 4.64 -15.64
C ARG A 62 33.79 4.03 -16.42
N THR A 63 33.62 3.93 -17.73
CA THR A 63 34.68 3.52 -18.65
C THR A 63 35.57 4.72 -19.03
N GLY A 64 36.88 4.48 -19.16
CA GLY A 64 37.87 5.51 -19.52
C GLY A 64 38.71 5.99 -18.34
N GLY A 65 39.66 6.87 -18.62
CA GLY A 65 40.52 7.49 -17.60
C GLY A 65 39.80 8.56 -16.77
N PRO A 66 40.49 9.18 -15.80
CA PRO A 66 39.96 10.33 -15.07
C PRO A 66 39.60 11.48 -16.01
N LEU A 67 38.51 12.16 -15.71
CA LEU A 67 38.10 13.38 -16.42
C LEU A 67 38.82 14.61 -15.85
N PRO A 68 38.92 15.73 -16.60
CA PRO A 68 39.53 16.95 -16.08
C PRO A 68 38.91 17.41 -14.76
N GLY A 69 39.75 17.60 -13.74
CA GLY A 69 39.32 17.99 -12.39
C GLY A 69 39.20 16.83 -11.40
N GLU A 70 39.28 15.58 -11.87
CA GLU A 70 39.38 14.41 -11.00
C GLU A 70 40.84 14.13 -10.63
N GLY A 71 41.07 13.67 -9.41
CA GLY A 71 42.40 13.21 -8.97
C GLY A 71 42.82 11.95 -9.72
N ASP A 72 44.10 11.88 -10.09
CA ASP A 72 44.73 10.70 -10.73
C ASP A 72 45.33 9.73 -9.69
N GLU A 73 44.92 9.84 -8.43
CA GLU A 73 45.51 9.10 -7.29
C GLU A 73 45.08 7.63 -7.25
N GLY A 74 45.30 6.87 -8.32
CA GLY A 74 45.18 5.40 -8.35
C GLY A 74 43.82 4.83 -7.90
N GLY A 75 42.78 5.68 -7.84
CA GLY A 75 41.46 5.33 -7.34
C GLY A 75 40.68 4.46 -8.32
N ALA A 76 39.80 3.61 -7.78
CA ALA A 76 38.85 2.88 -8.61
C ALA A 76 37.94 3.87 -9.36
N ALA A 77 37.69 3.60 -10.65
CA ALA A 77 36.85 4.47 -11.47
C ALA A 77 35.45 4.68 -10.84
N PRO A 78 34.88 5.89 -10.93
CA PRO A 78 33.63 6.25 -10.25
C PRO A 78 32.44 5.46 -10.79
N LEU A 79 31.38 5.36 -9.98
CA LEU A 79 30.11 4.76 -10.41
C LEU A 79 29.27 5.78 -11.19
N MET A 80 28.76 5.38 -12.36
CA MET A 80 27.81 6.16 -13.15
C MET A 80 26.36 5.89 -12.77
N ALA A 81 26.09 4.70 -12.23
CA ALA A 81 24.78 4.31 -11.74
C ALA A 81 24.90 3.22 -10.68
N PHE A 82 23.92 3.15 -9.78
CA PHE A 82 23.84 2.20 -8.69
C PHE A 82 22.38 1.97 -8.30
N TYR A 83 22.04 0.74 -7.93
CA TYR A 83 20.85 0.42 -7.17
C TYR A 83 21.15 -0.68 -6.14
N SER A 84 20.32 -0.75 -5.11
CA SER A 84 20.28 -1.83 -4.13
C SER A 84 18.83 -2.29 -3.94
N ALA A 85 18.64 -3.43 -3.29
CA ALA A 85 17.32 -3.89 -2.88
C ALA A 85 17.38 -4.56 -1.50
N PHE A 86 16.30 -4.44 -0.75
CA PHE A 86 16.12 -5.13 0.52
C PHE A 86 15.25 -6.37 0.35
N ASP A 87 15.55 -7.43 1.10
CA ASP A 87 14.62 -8.54 1.26
C ASP A 87 13.51 -8.15 2.26
N MET A 88 12.30 -7.94 1.75
CA MET A 88 11.14 -7.52 2.53
C MET A 88 9.98 -8.50 2.35
N GLY A 89 8.92 -8.31 3.15
CA GLY A 89 7.65 -8.98 2.92
C GLY A 89 6.52 -7.98 2.70
N LEU A 90 5.50 -8.40 1.98
CA LEU A 90 4.28 -7.63 1.76
C LEU A 90 3.08 -8.43 2.25
N THR A 91 2.24 -7.84 3.09
CA THR A 91 0.93 -8.41 3.39
C THR A 91 0.01 -8.22 2.19
N ALA A 92 -0.29 -9.31 1.49
CA ALA A 92 -1.16 -9.37 0.33
C ALA A 92 -2.50 -10.04 0.69
N PRO A 93 -3.52 -9.96 -0.18
CA PRO A 93 -4.72 -10.78 -0.02
C PRO A 93 -4.34 -12.26 -0.01
N GLY A 94 -4.88 -13.01 0.94
CA GLY A 94 -4.87 -14.47 1.02
C GLY A 94 -6.20 -15.07 0.53
N PRO A 95 -6.29 -16.40 0.41
CA PRO A 95 -7.51 -17.06 -0.07
C PRO A 95 -8.64 -16.91 0.95
N GLY A 96 -9.87 -16.78 0.47
CA GLY A 96 -11.06 -16.72 1.32
C GLY A 96 -11.10 -15.50 2.25
N ASP A 97 -10.78 -14.32 1.70
CA ASP A 97 -10.71 -13.03 2.42
C ASP A 97 -9.64 -12.95 3.54
N ALA A 98 -8.78 -13.95 3.66
CA ALA A 98 -7.63 -13.90 4.57
C ALA A 98 -6.56 -12.91 4.10
N LEU A 99 -5.54 -12.69 4.93
CA LEU A 99 -4.30 -12.02 4.55
C LEU A 99 -3.15 -13.04 4.58
N THR A 100 -2.18 -12.85 3.69
CA THR A 100 -0.96 -13.66 3.65
C THR A 100 0.25 -12.76 3.43
N ARG A 101 1.41 -13.16 3.93
CA ARG A 101 2.67 -12.45 3.70
C ARG A 101 3.42 -13.12 2.56
N VAL A 102 3.76 -12.33 1.53
CA VAL A 102 4.57 -12.78 0.39
C VAL A 102 5.94 -12.09 0.41
N PRO A 103 7.03 -12.77 -0.01
CA PRO A 103 8.33 -12.13 -0.19
C PRO A 103 8.28 -11.02 -1.25
N MET A 104 9.05 -9.96 -1.06
CA MET A 104 9.14 -8.82 -1.96
C MET A 104 10.57 -8.27 -2.01
N ASP A 105 11.09 -8.05 -3.21
CA ASP A 105 12.34 -7.31 -3.43
C ASP A 105 12.06 -5.80 -3.34
N GLY A 106 12.56 -5.16 -2.28
CA GLY A 106 12.37 -3.75 -1.98
C GLY A 106 13.45 -2.88 -2.62
N LEU A 107 13.25 -2.47 -3.88
CA LEU A 107 14.19 -1.64 -4.64
C LEU A 107 14.44 -0.29 -3.94
N THR A 108 15.72 0.07 -3.78
CA THR A 108 16.16 1.27 -3.08
C THR A 108 17.43 1.88 -3.70
N PHE A 109 17.82 3.07 -3.24
CA PHE A 109 19.05 3.78 -3.61
C PHE A 109 19.29 3.95 -5.12
N VAL A 110 18.24 3.94 -5.93
CA VAL A 110 18.31 4.12 -7.38
C VAL A 110 18.98 5.45 -7.71
N SER A 111 20.22 5.38 -8.17
CA SER A 111 21.10 6.54 -8.34
C SER A 111 21.73 6.52 -9.72
N VAL A 112 21.69 7.67 -10.41
CA VAL A 112 22.33 7.85 -11.71
C VAL A 112 23.10 9.17 -11.68
N HIS A 113 24.41 9.09 -11.89
CA HIS A 113 25.29 10.25 -11.92
C HIS A 113 24.75 11.28 -12.93
N PRO A 114 24.76 12.60 -12.61
CA PRO A 114 24.25 13.65 -13.48
C PRO A 114 24.76 13.55 -14.93
N ASP A 115 26.04 13.22 -15.12
CA ASP A 115 26.68 13.09 -16.44
C ASP A 115 26.32 11.81 -17.22
N ALA A 116 25.71 10.81 -16.56
CA ALA A 116 25.17 9.63 -17.22
C ALA A 116 23.65 9.73 -17.50
N ARG A 117 23.00 10.83 -17.08
CA ARG A 117 21.56 10.98 -17.28
C ARG A 117 21.22 11.05 -18.77
N ARG A 118 20.02 10.57 -19.10
CA ARG A 118 19.45 10.59 -20.46
C ARG A 118 20.24 9.78 -21.52
N ARG A 119 21.20 8.95 -21.12
CA ARG A 119 21.96 8.03 -21.98
C ARG A 119 21.49 6.57 -21.91
N GLY A 120 20.29 6.33 -21.38
CA GLY A 120 19.71 4.99 -21.28
C GLY A 120 20.11 4.17 -20.05
N VAL A 121 21.08 4.62 -19.23
CA VAL A 121 21.58 3.85 -18.07
C VAL A 121 20.50 3.44 -17.07
N LEU A 122 19.53 4.31 -16.77
CA LEU A 122 18.41 3.97 -15.88
C LEU A 122 17.54 2.84 -16.45
N ARG A 123 17.35 2.82 -17.78
CA ARG A 123 16.59 1.75 -18.43
C ARG A 123 17.33 0.43 -18.34
N ALA A 124 18.64 0.44 -18.60
CA ALA A 124 19.47 -0.74 -18.45
C ALA A 124 19.46 -1.24 -17.00
N MET A 125 19.57 -0.33 -16.03
CA MET A 125 19.57 -0.63 -14.59
C MET A 125 18.26 -1.28 -14.11
N MET A 126 17.12 -0.74 -14.49
CA MET A 126 15.82 -1.34 -14.13
C MET A 126 15.58 -2.67 -14.83
N THR A 127 16.18 -2.88 -16.00
CA THR A 127 16.11 -4.17 -16.70
C THR A 127 16.99 -5.21 -16.00
N ASP A 128 18.24 -4.87 -15.68
CA ASP A 128 19.18 -5.70 -14.89
C ASP A 128 18.56 -6.11 -13.55
N HIS A 129 17.97 -5.15 -12.81
CA HIS A 129 17.26 -5.40 -11.56
C HIS A 129 16.16 -6.46 -11.71
N LEU A 130 15.20 -6.24 -12.60
CA LEU A 130 14.04 -7.12 -12.74
C LEU A 130 14.39 -8.51 -13.30
N HIS A 131 15.41 -8.60 -14.14
CA HIS A 131 15.95 -9.88 -14.62
C HIS A 131 16.61 -10.65 -13.48
N ARG A 132 17.44 -10.01 -12.66
CA ARG A 132 18.05 -10.66 -11.48
C ARG A 132 17.00 -11.13 -10.47
N VAL A 133 15.97 -10.34 -10.19
CA VAL A 133 14.88 -10.77 -9.29
C VAL A 133 14.21 -12.04 -9.82
N HIS A 134 13.96 -12.12 -11.13
CA HIS A 134 13.40 -13.32 -11.76
C HIS A 134 14.36 -14.52 -11.70
N GLU A 135 15.64 -14.31 -12.04
CA GLU A 135 16.67 -15.35 -12.06
C GLU A 135 16.92 -15.96 -10.67
N ARG A 136 16.90 -15.15 -9.61
CA ARG A 136 17.04 -15.65 -8.23
C ARG A 136 15.82 -16.46 -7.78
N GLY A 137 14.63 -16.13 -8.28
CA GLY A 137 13.40 -16.86 -7.98
C GLY A 137 12.99 -16.82 -6.50
N GLU A 138 13.47 -15.87 -5.71
CA GLU A 138 13.17 -15.74 -4.27
C GLU A 138 11.79 -15.13 -4.04
N CYS A 139 11.40 -14.16 -4.87
CA CYS A 139 10.12 -13.49 -4.82
C CYS A 139 9.52 -13.30 -6.22
N ALA A 140 8.20 -13.11 -6.26
CA ALA A 140 7.48 -12.86 -7.51
C ALA A 140 7.20 -11.37 -7.77
N ILE A 141 7.48 -10.52 -6.79
CA ILE A 141 7.16 -9.09 -6.80
C ILE A 141 8.34 -8.23 -6.37
N ALA A 142 8.45 -7.06 -6.99
CA ALA A 142 9.32 -5.99 -6.54
C ALA A 142 8.49 -4.77 -6.10
N GLY A 143 8.92 -4.10 -5.05
CA GLY A 143 8.26 -2.94 -4.46
C GLY A 143 9.19 -1.75 -4.31
N LEU A 144 8.65 -0.54 -4.40
CA LEU A 144 9.40 0.70 -4.15
C LEU A 144 8.48 1.83 -3.70
N HIS A 145 9.08 2.88 -3.14
CA HIS A 145 8.47 4.22 -3.06
C HIS A 145 9.08 5.09 -4.15
N ALA A 146 8.23 5.72 -4.98
CA ALA A 146 8.70 6.45 -6.16
C ALA A 146 9.21 7.84 -5.77
N SER A 147 10.43 8.18 -6.17
CA SER A 147 10.95 9.55 -6.08
C SER A 147 10.25 10.52 -7.05
N GLU A 148 9.90 10.03 -8.25
CA GLU A 148 9.08 10.77 -9.21
C GLU A 148 8.10 9.82 -9.92
N THR A 149 6.83 10.22 -9.99
CA THR A 149 5.72 9.41 -10.53
C THR A 149 5.89 9.02 -12.01
N ALA A 150 6.66 9.78 -12.80
CA ALA A 150 6.87 9.55 -14.23
C ALA A 150 8.00 8.54 -14.54
N ILE A 151 8.79 8.13 -13.55
CA ILE A 151 9.94 7.26 -13.75
C ILE A 151 9.47 5.81 -13.87
N TYR A 152 9.00 5.22 -12.77
CA TYR A 152 8.90 3.77 -12.62
C TYR A 152 7.75 3.13 -13.40
N GLY A 153 6.71 3.90 -13.71
CA GLY A 153 5.59 3.46 -14.56
C GLY A 153 6.03 2.97 -15.95
N ARG A 154 7.18 3.42 -16.45
CA ARG A 154 7.71 2.95 -17.75
C ARG A 154 8.39 1.59 -17.69
N PHE A 155 8.84 1.20 -16.50
CA PHE A 155 9.44 -0.11 -16.20
C PHE A 155 8.42 -1.09 -15.64
N GLY A 156 7.18 -0.61 -15.49
CA GLY A 156 6.06 -1.44 -15.12
C GLY A 156 5.63 -1.36 -13.66
N TYR A 157 6.31 -0.60 -12.82
CA TYR A 157 5.77 -0.37 -11.50
C TYR A 157 4.43 0.35 -11.60
N GLY A 158 3.43 -0.04 -10.81
CA GLY A 158 2.21 0.75 -10.67
C GLY A 158 1.91 1.02 -9.21
N CYS A 159 1.37 2.20 -8.98
CA CYS A 159 0.90 2.66 -7.68
C CYS A 159 -0.15 1.67 -7.13
N ALA A 160 0.26 0.96 -6.09
CA ALA A 160 -0.50 -0.06 -5.39
C ALA A 160 -1.24 0.51 -4.17
N SER A 161 -0.69 1.56 -3.57
CA SER A 161 -1.34 2.27 -2.45
C SER A 161 -1.16 3.78 -2.54
N VAL A 162 -2.09 4.47 -1.90
CA VAL A 162 -2.08 5.91 -1.65
C VAL A 162 -2.05 6.08 -0.15
N GLU A 163 -1.22 7.00 0.34
CA GLU A 163 -1.20 7.38 1.73
C GLU A 163 -1.83 8.76 1.95
N ALA A 164 -2.36 8.96 3.15
CA ALA A 164 -2.86 10.21 3.65
C ALA A 164 -1.93 10.73 4.76
N LYS A 165 -1.65 12.03 4.72
CA LYS A 165 -1.15 12.78 5.87
C LYS A 165 -2.33 13.49 6.52
N LEU A 166 -2.54 13.22 7.80
CA LEU A 166 -3.60 13.83 8.61
C LEU A 166 -2.99 14.82 9.61
N THR A 167 -3.42 16.08 9.59
CA THR A 167 -3.03 17.07 10.60
C THR A 167 -4.23 17.45 11.46
N LEU A 168 -4.10 17.24 12.77
CA LEU A 168 -5.13 17.51 13.77
C LEU A 168 -4.63 18.54 14.80
N GLY A 169 -5.51 19.41 15.29
CA GLY A 169 -5.18 20.30 16.40
C GLY A 169 -5.09 19.53 17.73
N ARG A 170 -4.36 20.08 18.71
CA ARG A 170 -4.31 19.50 20.05
C ARG A 170 -5.71 19.43 20.66
N GLY A 171 -6.03 18.31 21.32
CA GLY A 171 -7.31 18.09 21.98
C GLY A 171 -8.48 17.88 21.01
N THR A 172 -8.20 17.59 19.73
CA THR A 172 -9.25 17.24 18.76
C THR A 172 -10.07 16.05 19.28
N GLU A 173 -11.38 16.25 19.42
CA GLU A 173 -12.30 15.20 19.87
C GLU A 173 -12.44 14.13 18.76
N LEU A 174 -12.11 12.88 19.10
CA LEU A 174 -12.31 11.72 18.22
C LEU A 174 -13.64 11.02 18.56
N ARG A 175 -14.68 11.30 17.75
CA ARG A 175 -16.06 10.84 17.90
C ARG A 175 -16.26 9.42 17.36
N ALA A 176 -15.65 8.46 18.05
CA ALA A 176 -15.90 7.04 17.82
C ALA A 176 -17.26 6.59 18.39
N PRO A 177 -17.87 5.51 17.87
CA PRO A 177 -19.05 4.88 18.48
C PRO A 177 -18.82 4.53 19.96
N ALA A 178 -19.84 4.69 20.80
CA ALA A 178 -19.72 4.49 22.25
C ALA A 178 -19.17 3.11 22.69
N PRO A 179 -19.58 1.98 22.07
CA PRO A 179 -18.98 0.67 22.41
C PRO A 179 -17.47 0.63 22.14
N LEU A 180 -17.05 1.15 20.98
CA LEU A 180 -15.64 1.21 20.61
C LEU A 180 -14.84 2.12 21.56
N ALA A 181 -15.41 3.25 21.95
CA ALA A 181 -14.81 4.15 22.92
C ALA A 181 -14.60 3.47 24.28
N ALA A 182 -15.57 2.68 24.76
CA ALA A 182 -15.45 1.93 26.01
C ALA A 182 -14.37 0.83 25.93
N GLU A 183 -14.23 0.15 24.78
CA GLU A 183 -13.13 -0.80 24.56
C GLU A 183 -11.77 -0.11 24.58
N ALA A 184 -11.67 1.07 23.96
CA ALA A 184 -10.42 1.85 23.94
C ALA A 184 -9.99 2.31 25.33
N ASP A 185 -10.92 2.52 26.27
CA ASP A 185 -10.62 2.87 27.66
C ASP A 185 -9.93 1.72 28.42
N GLY A 186 -10.06 0.48 27.94
CA GLY A 186 -9.34 -0.70 28.44
C GLY A 186 -7.91 -0.85 27.90
N VAL A 187 -7.49 0.00 26.96
CA VAL A 187 -6.16 -0.06 26.33
C VAL A 187 -5.17 0.76 27.16
N SER A 188 -4.16 0.09 27.70
CA SER A 188 -3.06 0.75 28.38
C SER A 188 -2.02 1.24 27.38
N THR A 189 -1.46 2.43 27.59
CA THR A 189 -0.40 2.97 26.74
C THR A 189 0.79 3.43 27.57
N HIS A 190 2.00 3.26 27.06
CA HIS A 190 3.21 3.76 27.69
C HIS A 190 4.22 4.24 26.65
N VAL A 191 5.03 5.23 27.03
CA VAL A 191 6.03 5.85 26.15
C VAL A 191 7.43 5.41 26.57
N VAL A 192 8.24 4.99 25.60
CA VAL A 192 9.67 4.73 25.76
C VAL A 192 10.46 5.45 24.66
N THR A 193 11.77 5.56 24.83
CA THR A 193 12.67 6.04 23.77
C THR A 193 13.05 4.87 22.86
N VAL A 194 13.20 5.14 21.57
CA VAL A 194 13.72 4.17 20.59
C VAL A 194 15.25 4.23 20.57
N ASP A 195 15.89 3.79 21.64
CA ASP A 195 17.35 3.86 21.85
C ASP A 195 17.96 2.59 22.44
N SER A 196 17.16 1.53 22.59
CA SER A 196 17.62 0.25 23.14
C SER A 196 17.14 -0.92 22.29
N GLU A 197 17.91 -2.01 22.31
CA GLU A 197 17.54 -3.27 21.64
C GLU A 197 16.16 -3.76 22.10
N ALA A 198 15.84 -3.63 23.40
CA ALA A 198 14.54 -4.01 23.94
C ALA A 198 13.38 -3.18 23.34
N ALA A 199 13.57 -1.87 23.18
CA ALA A 199 12.57 -1.02 22.54
C ALA A 199 12.40 -1.35 21.05
N LEU A 200 13.50 -1.63 20.35
CA LEU A 200 13.48 -2.04 18.94
C LEU A 200 12.82 -3.40 18.74
N ALA A 201 13.05 -4.36 19.65
CA ALA A 201 12.42 -5.67 19.62
C ALA A 201 10.89 -5.56 19.80
N VAL A 202 10.43 -4.79 20.80
CA VAL A 202 8.99 -4.55 21.01
C VAL A 202 8.36 -3.83 19.83
N LEU A 203 9.06 -2.85 19.23
CA LEU A 203 8.61 -2.18 18.02
C LEU A 203 8.47 -3.17 16.85
N HIS A 204 9.45 -4.06 16.67
CA HIS A 204 9.42 -5.06 15.62
C HIS A 204 8.26 -6.06 15.81
N GLU A 205 8.07 -6.57 17.03
CA GLU A 205 6.95 -7.43 17.40
C GLU A 205 5.60 -6.76 17.12
N ALA A 206 5.42 -5.53 17.62
CA ALA A 206 4.19 -4.75 17.42
C ALA A 206 3.91 -4.52 15.93
N HIS A 207 4.94 -4.19 15.16
CA HIS A 207 4.86 -3.99 13.72
C HIS A 207 4.40 -5.26 12.99
N LEU A 208 4.97 -6.43 13.31
CA LEU A 208 4.56 -7.69 12.70
C LEU A 208 3.12 -8.07 13.07
N ALA A 209 2.71 -7.87 14.32
CA ALA A 209 1.33 -8.13 14.74
C ALA A 209 0.33 -7.24 13.98
N CYS A 210 0.61 -5.94 13.85
CA CYS A 210 -0.23 -5.01 13.08
C CYS A 210 -0.22 -5.35 11.58
N ALA A 211 0.94 -5.71 11.02
CA ALA A 211 1.06 -6.08 9.61
C ALA A 211 0.27 -7.35 9.26
N GLY A 212 0.08 -8.27 10.22
CA GLY A 212 -0.74 -9.48 10.03
C GLY A 212 -2.21 -9.21 9.77
N VAL A 213 -2.73 -8.04 10.16
CA VAL A 213 -4.12 -7.61 9.94
C VAL A 213 -4.25 -6.42 8.98
N THR A 214 -3.13 -5.95 8.42
CA THR A 214 -3.10 -4.74 7.58
C THR A 214 -2.72 -5.09 6.15
N LEU A 215 -3.69 -5.03 5.23
CA LEU A 215 -3.44 -5.18 3.81
C LEU A 215 -2.43 -4.14 3.31
N GLY A 216 -1.43 -4.58 2.56
CA GLY A 216 -0.40 -3.71 1.98
C GLY A 216 0.73 -3.33 2.95
N ALA A 217 0.74 -3.86 4.17
CA ALA A 217 1.83 -3.62 5.10
C ALA A 217 3.15 -4.21 4.59
N VAL A 218 4.18 -3.36 4.51
CA VAL A 218 5.56 -3.79 4.22
C VAL A 218 6.23 -4.15 5.52
N THR A 219 6.84 -5.33 5.53
CA THR A 219 7.47 -5.93 6.71
C THR A 219 8.95 -6.14 6.43
N ARG A 220 9.76 -5.93 7.46
CA ARG A 220 11.22 -6.02 7.41
C ARG A 220 11.68 -7.24 8.21
N PRO A 221 12.76 -7.94 7.84
CA PRO A 221 13.46 -8.83 8.75
C PRO A 221 13.95 -8.06 9.99
N GLU A 222 14.12 -8.74 11.12
CA GLU A 222 14.47 -8.09 12.39
C GLU A 222 15.75 -7.24 12.29
N ALA A 223 16.82 -7.80 11.73
CA ALA A 223 18.09 -7.08 11.56
C ALA A 223 17.92 -5.79 10.73
N LEU A 224 17.12 -5.84 9.66
CA LEU A 224 16.78 -4.65 8.87
C LEU A 224 15.91 -3.69 9.67
N ALA A 225 14.95 -4.18 10.46
CA ALA A 225 14.09 -3.32 11.28
C ALA A 225 14.89 -2.55 12.36
N GLN A 226 15.84 -3.21 13.03
CA GLN A 226 16.72 -2.56 14.02
C GLN A 226 17.55 -1.45 13.37
N ARG A 227 18.24 -1.79 12.27
CA ARG A 227 18.98 -0.86 11.41
C ARG A 227 18.11 0.33 10.98
N TRP A 228 16.91 0.05 10.49
CA TRP A 228 15.97 1.05 9.97
C TRP A 228 15.65 2.18 10.94
N PHE A 229 15.56 1.88 12.24
CA PHE A 229 15.28 2.91 13.26
C PHE A 229 16.55 3.48 13.88
N ALA A 230 17.60 2.68 14.05
CA ALA A 230 18.89 3.13 14.59
C ALA A 230 19.49 4.28 13.76
N PHE A 231 19.44 4.22 12.43
CA PHE A 231 20.06 5.23 11.55
C PHE A 231 19.22 6.48 11.32
N ARG A 232 17.95 6.51 11.77
CA ARG A 232 17.04 7.62 11.46
C ARG A 232 17.04 8.72 12.51
N ASP A 233 17.62 8.48 13.69
CA ASP A 233 17.59 9.43 14.81
C ASP A 233 18.99 9.91 15.29
N HIS A 234 19.66 10.71 14.45
CA HIS A 234 20.98 11.26 14.77
C HIS A 234 20.89 12.45 15.73
N PRO A 235 21.57 12.42 16.90
CA PRO A 235 21.44 13.46 17.93
C PRO A 235 21.65 14.89 17.44
N GLN A 236 22.66 15.12 16.59
CA GLN A 236 22.97 16.45 16.06
C GLN A 236 21.97 16.91 14.99
N ALA A 237 21.32 15.97 14.29
CA ALA A 237 20.30 16.27 13.28
C ALA A 237 18.93 16.63 13.89
N ARG A 238 18.72 16.36 15.19
CA ARG A 238 17.44 16.58 15.86
C ARG A 238 17.06 18.06 15.95
N GLY A 239 18.05 18.94 16.14
CA GLY A 239 17.79 20.35 16.43
C GLY A 239 16.88 20.52 17.66
N SER A 240 15.71 21.13 17.48
CA SER A 240 14.67 21.35 18.51
C SER A 240 13.80 20.11 18.81
N LYS A 241 14.03 18.99 18.11
CA LYS A 241 13.22 17.77 18.23
C LYS A 241 13.75 16.87 19.34
N GLU A 242 12.84 16.19 20.03
CA GLU A 242 13.24 15.12 20.96
C GLU A 242 13.69 13.86 20.20
N PRO A 243 14.42 12.93 20.86
CA PRO A 243 14.69 11.61 20.32
C PRO A 243 13.39 10.88 19.94
N GLN A 244 13.47 9.96 18.97
CA GLN A 244 12.30 9.17 18.59
C GLN A 244 11.72 8.42 19.79
N ARG A 245 10.40 8.49 19.93
CA ARG A 245 9.62 7.84 20.97
C ARG A 245 8.78 6.74 20.38
N LEU A 246 8.57 5.70 21.18
CA LEU A 246 7.63 4.63 20.92
C LEU A 246 6.51 4.72 21.95
N LEU A 247 5.28 4.92 21.47
CA LEU A 247 4.07 4.72 22.25
C LEU A 247 3.60 3.28 22.03
N VAL A 248 3.66 2.43 23.04
CA VAL A 248 3.20 1.04 22.94
C VAL A 248 1.81 0.93 23.57
N ALA A 249 0.87 0.31 22.85
CA ALA A 249 -0.44 -0.04 23.35
C ALA A 249 -0.52 -1.51 23.74
N ARG A 250 -1.12 -1.78 24.90
CA ARG A 250 -1.38 -3.13 25.39
C ARG A 250 -2.84 -3.28 25.81
N ARG A 251 -3.43 -4.40 25.39
CA ARG A 251 -4.78 -4.86 25.72
C ARG A 251 -4.68 -6.29 26.23
N ASP A 252 -5.30 -6.59 27.36
CA ASP A 252 -5.24 -7.91 28.00
C ASP A 252 -3.80 -8.43 28.22
N GLY A 253 -2.88 -7.51 28.52
CA GLY A 253 -1.46 -7.81 28.74
C GLY A 253 -0.63 -8.05 27.47
N GLN A 254 -1.24 -8.09 26.29
CA GLN A 254 -0.57 -8.31 25.00
C GLN A 254 -0.35 -6.99 24.25
N VAL A 255 0.70 -6.91 23.44
CA VAL A 255 0.92 -5.78 22.54
C VAL A 255 -0.17 -5.79 21.46
N SER A 256 -0.90 -4.68 21.33
CA SER A 256 -2.03 -4.52 20.40
C SER A 256 -1.82 -3.38 19.41
N GLY A 257 -0.79 -2.56 19.61
CA GLY A 257 -0.48 -1.48 18.69
C GLY A 257 0.71 -0.66 19.15
N TYR A 258 1.15 0.23 18.28
CA TYR A 258 2.29 1.10 18.52
C TYR A 258 2.19 2.39 17.72
N ALA A 259 2.92 3.42 18.16
CA ALA A 259 3.22 4.58 17.34
C ALA A 259 4.67 5.02 17.53
N VAL A 260 5.37 5.26 16.42
CA VAL A 260 6.68 5.90 16.42
C VAL A 260 6.47 7.38 16.16
N PHE A 261 6.78 8.22 17.14
CA PHE A 261 6.56 9.66 17.08
C PHE A 261 7.72 10.45 17.66
N ARG A 262 7.74 11.75 17.40
CA ARG A 262 8.61 12.70 18.10
C ARG A 262 7.94 14.05 18.21
N ARG A 263 8.25 14.78 19.28
CA ARG A 263 7.84 16.17 19.47
C ARG A 263 8.93 17.15 19.09
N GLU A 264 8.50 18.31 18.59
CA GLU A 264 9.34 19.49 18.42
C GLU A 264 8.88 20.57 19.39
N SER A 265 9.81 21.12 20.18
CA SER A 265 9.50 22.22 21.09
C SER A 265 9.41 23.53 20.33
N LYS A 266 8.28 24.23 20.49
CA LYS A 266 8.04 25.54 19.89
C LYS A 266 7.21 26.40 20.82
N TRP A 267 7.52 27.70 20.86
CA TRP A 267 6.81 28.70 21.65
C TRP A 267 6.49 29.91 20.78
N GLU A 268 5.27 30.41 20.88
CA GLU A 268 4.78 31.59 20.16
C GLU A 268 4.05 32.50 21.14
N ASP A 269 4.53 33.74 21.30
CA ASP A 269 3.99 34.74 22.23
C ASP A 269 3.77 34.19 23.66
N GLY A 270 4.73 33.39 24.14
CA GLY A 270 4.68 32.77 25.46
C GLY A 270 3.71 31.60 25.61
N LYS A 271 3.11 31.12 24.50
CA LYS A 271 2.22 29.95 24.48
C LYS A 271 2.94 28.73 23.85
N PRO A 272 2.70 27.51 24.36
CA PRO A 272 3.22 26.30 23.72
C PRO A 272 2.62 26.12 22.33
N ALA A 273 3.48 25.92 21.35
CA ALA A 273 3.13 25.74 19.94
C ALA A 273 3.82 24.50 19.33
N GLY A 274 4.26 23.56 20.19
CA GLY A 274 5.01 22.38 19.76
C GLY A 274 4.25 21.48 18.79
N GLU A 275 4.98 20.60 18.11
CA GLU A 275 4.42 19.76 17.04
C GLU A 275 4.72 18.29 17.31
N VAL A 276 3.72 17.43 17.16
CA VAL A 276 3.89 15.97 17.20
C VAL A 276 3.95 15.45 15.77
N ALA A 277 5.05 14.80 15.40
CA ALA A 277 5.16 14.08 14.14
C ALA A 277 5.11 12.57 14.42
N VAL A 278 4.04 11.91 13.96
CA VAL A 278 3.83 10.46 14.04
C VAL A 278 4.23 9.86 12.70
N GLY A 279 5.36 9.17 12.67
CA GLY A 279 5.95 8.59 11.44
C GLY A 279 5.42 7.20 11.11
N GLU A 280 5.13 6.39 12.12
CA GLU A 280 4.45 5.10 11.98
C GLU A 280 3.37 4.98 13.06
N LEU A 281 2.21 4.41 12.71
CA LEU A 281 1.11 4.10 13.62
C LEU A 281 0.47 2.78 13.17
N GLY A 282 0.47 1.78 14.04
CA GLY A 282 -0.13 0.47 13.79
C GLY A 282 -1.01 0.05 14.96
N ALA A 283 -2.11 -0.62 14.65
CA ALA A 283 -2.98 -1.24 15.64
C ALA A 283 -3.57 -2.53 15.07
N THR A 284 -3.82 -3.51 15.93
CA THR A 284 -4.48 -4.77 15.56
C THR A 284 -6.00 -4.61 15.43
N ASP A 285 -6.55 -3.55 16.01
CA ASP A 285 -7.99 -3.28 16.08
C ASP A 285 -8.25 -1.77 16.26
N ASP A 286 -9.49 -1.36 15.96
CA ASP A 286 -9.90 0.05 15.99
C ASP A 286 -9.93 0.64 17.42
N ALA A 287 -10.14 -0.17 18.46
CA ALA A 287 -10.15 0.32 19.84
C ALA A 287 -8.74 0.75 20.26
N THR A 288 -7.75 -0.08 19.90
CA THR A 288 -6.34 0.23 20.09
C THR A 288 -5.91 1.44 19.26
N LEU A 289 -6.35 1.54 17.99
CA LEU A 289 -6.10 2.71 17.15
C LEU A 289 -6.65 3.99 17.80
N LEU A 290 -7.88 3.94 18.31
CA LEU A 290 -8.53 5.07 18.98
C LEU A 290 -7.77 5.50 20.24
N ALA A 291 -7.35 4.56 21.08
CA ALA A 291 -6.59 4.86 22.30
C ALA A 291 -5.23 5.53 21.98
N LEU A 292 -4.50 5.00 20.99
CA LEU A 292 -3.25 5.58 20.51
C LEU A 292 -3.47 7.00 19.95
N ALA A 293 -4.48 7.17 19.08
CA ALA A 293 -4.79 8.45 18.47
C ALA A 293 -5.19 9.51 19.51
N ARG A 294 -6.09 9.17 20.46
CA ARG A 294 -6.47 10.04 21.59
C ARG A 294 -5.25 10.49 22.38
N ARG A 295 -4.34 9.56 22.69
CA ARG A 295 -3.13 9.88 23.44
C ARG A 295 -2.20 10.83 22.67
N LEU A 296 -2.06 10.64 21.36
CA LEU A 296 -1.17 11.42 20.50
C LEU A 296 -1.69 12.83 20.19
N VAL A 297 -3.01 13.03 20.10
CA VAL A 297 -3.60 14.36 19.85
C VAL A 297 -3.69 15.22 21.11
N ASP A 298 -3.48 14.66 22.29
CA ASP A 298 -3.61 15.37 23.57
C ASP A 298 -2.29 15.46 24.35
N LEU A 299 -1.16 15.39 23.66
CA LEU A 299 0.15 15.60 24.29
C LEU A 299 0.33 17.06 24.72
N ASP A 300 0.78 17.28 25.95
CA ASP A 300 1.01 18.62 26.48
C ASP A 300 2.11 19.39 25.73
N LEU A 301 2.04 20.71 25.82
CA LEU A 301 2.95 21.67 25.20
C LEU A 301 2.97 21.65 23.66
N THR A 302 1.96 21.02 23.05
CA THR A 302 1.81 20.93 21.58
C THR A 302 0.59 21.70 21.11
N ALA A 303 0.57 22.09 19.84
CA ALA A 303 -0.58 22.71 19.18
C ALA A 303 -1.21 21.80 18.13
N ARG A 304 -0.45 20.86 17.56
CA ARG A 304 -0.94 19.95 16.52
C ARG A 304 -0.18 18.63 16.46
N THR A 305 -0.85 17.63 15.92
CA THR A 305 -0.33 16.28 15.65
C THR A 305 -0.49 15.96 14.17
N THR A 306 0.61 15.54 13.54
CA THR A 306 0.66 15.12 12.14
C THR A 306 0.87 13.61 12.09
N PHE A 307 -0.09 12.89 11.51
CA PHE A 307 0.01 11.46 11.23
C PHE A 307 0.43 11.25 9.78
N TRP A 308 1.58 10.63 9.57
CA TRP A 308 2.07 10.22 8.25
C TRP A 308 1.63 8.80 7.91
N SER A 309 1.70 8.46 6.62
CA SER A 309 1.49 7.11 6.09
C SER A 309 0.18 6.44 6.54
N ARG A 310 -0.92 7.20 6.55
CA ARG A 310 -2.25 6.70 6.93
C ARG A 310 -3.02 6.18 5.72
N PRO A 311 -3.89 5.16 5.86
CA PRO A 311 -4.75 4.74 4.76
C PRO A 311 -5.78 5.83 4.41
N THR A 312 -6.27 5.84 3.17
CA THR A 312 -7.22 6.88 2.71
C THR A 312 -8.59 6.80 3.38
N ASP A 313 -8.90 5.64 3.95
CA ASP A 313 -10.11 5.30 4.69
C ASP A 313 -9.86 5.20 6.20
N ASP A 314 -8.76 5.81 6.70
CA ASP A 314 -8.39 5.77 8.12
C ASP A 314 -9.53 6.21 9.06
N PRO A 315 -9.90 5.37 10.05
CA PRO A 315 -10.91 5.71 11.06
C PRO A 315 -10.66 7.04 11.79
N VAL A 316 -9.39 7.41 12.04
CA VAL A 316 -9.01 8.66 12.70
C VAL A 316 -9.55 9.87 11.94
N ALA A 317 -9.50 9.86 10.60
CA ALA A 317 -10.05 10.93 9.78
C ALA A 317 -11.58 10.99 9.83
N TRP A 318 -12.24 9.85 10.05
CA TRP A 318 -13.70 9.78 10.15
C TRP A 318 -14.22 10.18 11.54
N TRP A 319 -13.49 9.83 12.61
CA TRP A 319 -13.83 10.21 13.97
C TRP A 319 -13.73 11.73 14.22
N THR A 320 -13.02 12.48 13.38
CA THR A 320 -12.98 13.95 13.45
C THR A 320 -14.14 14.63 12.70
N GLY A 321 -15.03 13.85 12.07
CA GLY A 321 -16.11 14.37 11.22
C GLY A 321 -15.82 14.30 9.72
N GLY A 322 -14.88 13.46 9.31
CA GLY A 322 -14.49 13.23 7.91
C GLY A 322 -13.43 14.22 7.42
N PRO A 323 -13.18 14.32 6.10
CA PRO A 323 -12.09 15.11 5.52
C PRO A 323 -12.10 16.62 5.79
N ARG A 324 -13.15 17.16 6.43
CA ARG A 324 -13.20 18.57 6.89
C ARG A 324 -12.78 18.73 8.35
N GLY A 325 -12.78 17.65 9.13
CA GLY A 325 -12.35 17.62 10.52
C GLY A 325 -10.84 17.46 10.69
N ALA A 326 -10.13 17.15 9.60
CA ALA A 326 -8.68 17.04 9.53
C ALA A 326 -8.18 17.78 8.29
N ASP A 327 -6.96 18.32 8.33
CA ASP A 327 -6.27 18.67 7.08
C ASP A 327 -5.68 17.39 6.48
N VAL A 328 -6.13 17.03 5.28
CA VAL A 328 -5.82 15.78 4.60
C VAL A 328 -5.05 16.06 3.31
N GLN A 329 -3.86 15.50 3.20
CA GLN A 329 -3.05 15.52 1.98
C GLN A 329 -2.79 14.10 1.50
N LEU A 330 -2.93 13.85 0.21
CA LEU A 330 -2.76 12.52 -0.39
C LEU A 330 -1.45 12.45 -1.19
N PHE A 331 -0.76 11.32 -1.06
CA PHE A 331 0.50 11.02 -1.75
C PHE A 331 0.46 9.60 -2.29
N ASP A 332 1.15 9.33 -3.40
CA ASP A 332 1.43 7.95 -3.77
C ASP A 332 2.42 7.33 -2.77
N ALA A 333 2.22 6.05 -2.45
CA ALA A 333 3.05 5.34 -1.49
C ALA A 333 3.72 4.14 -2.16
N LEU A 334 3.18 2.93 -1.96
CA LEU A 334 3.77 1.71 -2.47
C LEU A 334 3.51 1.59 -3.98
N TRP A 335 4.56 1.30 -4.73
CA TRP A 335 4.49 0.88 -6.12
C TRP A 335 4.94 -0.56 -6.24
N ILE A 336 4.18 -1.39 -6.97
CA ILE A 336 4.45 -2.81 -7.14
C ILE A 336 4.69 -3.13 -8.61
N ARG A 337 5.67 -4.02 -8.85
CA ARG A 337 5.96 -4.65 -10.12
C ARG A 337 5.82 -6.16 -9.97
N LEU A 338 4.94 -6.79 -10.74
CA LEU A 338 4.99 -8.24 -10.88
C LEU A 338 6.20 -8.59 -11.74
N VAL A 339 7.11 -9.35 -11.14
CA VAL A 339 8.32 -9.86 -11.79
C VAL A 339 8.02 -11.21 -12.40
N ASP A 340 7.42 -12.12 -11.62
CA ASP A 340 6.90 -13.41 -12.09
C ASP A 340 5.37 -13.38 -12.03
N LEU A 341 4.72 -13.16 -13.17
CA LEU A 341 3.27 -13.00 -13.26
C LEU A 341 2.50 -14.25 -12.79
N PRO A 342 2.78 -15.48 -13.30
CA PRO A 342 2.08 -16.67 -12.84
C PRO A 342 2.22 -16.90 -11.34
N ARG A 343 3.44 -16.78 -10.82
CA ARG A 343 3.71 -16.99 -9.40
C ARG A 343 3.01 -15.94 -8.55
N ALA A 344 3.12 -14.66 -8.88
CA ALA A 344 2.50 -13.60 -8.09
C ALA A 344 0.96 -13.66 -8.09
N LEU A 345 0.35 -14.09 -9.19
CA LEU A 345 -1.10 -14.28 -9.27
C LEU A 345 -1.59 -15.53 -8.53
N THR A 346 -0.72 -16.52 -8.36
CA THR A 346 -0.97 -17.76 -7.61
C THR A 346 -0.74 -17.57 -6.10
N GLU A 347 0.31 -16.84 -5.72
CA GLU A 347 0.68 -16.57 -4.33
C GLU A 347 -0.30 -15.61 -3.65
N ARG A 348 -0.91 -14.69 -4.40
CA ARG A 348 -2.04 -13.92 -3.89
C ARG A 348 -3.29 -14.79 -3.85
N GLY A 349 -4.11 -14.59 -2.83
CA GLY A 349 -5.47 -15.08 -2.83
C GLY A 349 -6.49 -14.08 -3.36
N TYR A 350 -7.72 -14.57 -3.40
CA TYR A 350 -8.89 -13.90 -3.95
C TYR A 350 -10.08 -14.08 -3.00
N ALA A 351 -11.10 -13.25 -3.20
CA ALA A 351 -12.29 -13.23 -2.35
C ALA A 351 -13.03 -14.58 -2.38
N ASP A 352 -13.63 -14.93 -1.24
CA ASP A 352 -14.44 -16.15 -1.12
C ASP A 352 -15.65 -16.13 -2.07
N GLY A 353 -16.10 -17.29 -2.52
CA GLY A 353 -17.28 -17.46 -3.35
C GLY A 353 -17.21 -16.80 -4.73
N SER A 354 -16.00 -16.45 -5.20
CA SER A 354 -15.77 -15.71 -6.45
C SER A 354 -14.97 -16.52 -7.49
N PRO A 355 -15.45 -17.72 -7.91
CA PRO A 355 -14.73 -18.52 -8.88
C PRO A 355 -14.62 -17.79 -10.22
N LEU A 356 -13.49 -17.97 -10.89
CA LEU A 356 -13.16 -17.29 -12.13
C LEU A 356 -12.37 -18.23 -13.03
N ASP A 357 -12.63 -18.20 -14.33
CA ASP A 357 -11.77 -18.86 -15.33
C ASP A 357 -11.70 -17.92 -16.52
N LEU A 358 -10.51 -17.38 -16.78
CA LEU A 358 -10.29 -16.46 -17.89
C LEU A 358 -8.87 -16.56 -18.44
N VAL A 359 -8.70 -16.13 -19.68
CA VAL A 359 -7.41 -16.00 -20.36
C VAL A 359 -7.01 -14.53 -20.45
N LEU A 360 -5.91 -14.19 -19.79
CA LEU A 360 -5.24 -12.89 -19.85
C LEU A 360 -4.18 -12.89 -20.94
N GLU A 361 -4.25 -11.95 -21.88
CA GLU A 361 -3.10 -11.64 -22.72
C GLU A 361 -2.33 -10.45 -22.14
N VAL A 362 -1.05 -10.66 -21.84
CA VAL A 362 -0.17 -9.69 -21.21
C VAL A 362 0.93 -9.27 -22.19
N THR A 363 1.17 -7.96 -22.27
CA THR A 363 2.33 -7.40 -22.97
C THR A 363 3.29 -6.79 -21.97
N ASP A 364 4.54 -7.25 -21.99
CA ASP A 364 5.60 -6.82 -21.11
C ASP A 364 6.95 -6.77 -21.85
N ASP A 365 7.37 -5.55 -22.19
CA ASP A 365 8.60 -5.32 -22.97
C ASP A 365 9.87 -5.38 -22.09
N VAL A 366 9.73 -5.39 -20.77
CA VAL A 366 10.86 -5.35 -19.81
C VAL A 366 11.12 -6.75 -19.23
N CYS A 367 10.05 -7.47 -18.89
CA CYS A 367 10.08 -8.85 -18.41
C CYS A 367 9.40 -9.74 -19.47
N PRO A 368 10.11 -10.14 -20.54
CA PRO A 368 9.51 -10.83 -21.69
C PRO A 368 8.90 -12.19 -21.31
N TRP A 369 9.35 -12.84 -20.24
CA TRP A 369 8.76 -14.09 -19.73
C TRP A 369 7.33 -13.92 -19.20
N ASN A 370 6.88 -12.70 -18.91
CA ASN A 370 5.47 -12.43 -18.55
C ASN A 370 4.59 -12.21 -19.79
N ALA A 371 5.18 -11.96 -20.96
CA ALA A 371 4.44 -11.67 -22.17
C ALA A 371 3.83 -12.95 -22.77
N GLY A 372 2.56 -12.89 -23.15
CA GLY A 372 1.84 -14.04 -23.69
C GLY A 372 0.44 -14.17 -23.11
N ARG A 373 -0.12 -15.37 -23.21
CA ARG A 373 -1.49 -15.68 -22.79
C ARG A 373 -1.45 -16.63 -21.59
N TRP A 374 -2.17 -16.24 -20.53
CA TRP A 374 -2.19 -16.90 -19.23
C TRP A 374 -3.62 -17.19 -18.83
N ARG A 375 -3.96 -18.46 -18.62
CA ARG A 375 -5.23 -18.85 -18.02
C ARG A 375 -5.13 -18.70 -16.51
N LEU A 376 -5.94 -17.81 -15.94
CA LEU A 376 -6.13 -17.63 -14.51
C LEU A 376 -7.42 -18.34 -14.12
N ARG A 377 -7.29 -19.39 -13.31
CA ARG A 377 -8.41 -20.03 -12.62
C ARG A 377 -8.39 -19.64 -11.17
N ILE A 378 -9.55 -19.28 -10.63
CA ILE A 378 -9.78 -19.02 -9.21
C ILE A 378 -10.88 -19.97 -8.77
N GLU A 379 -10.60 -20.75 -7.74
CA GLU A 379 -11.55 -21.66 -7.12
C GLU A 379 -12.51 -20.90 -6.19
N ALA A 380 -13.61 -21.55 -5.80
CA ALA A 380 -14.60 -20.93 -4.93
C ALA A 380 -14.02 -20.50 -3.56
N ASP A 381 -12.94 -21.13 -3.09
CA ASP A 381 -12.25 -20.79 -1.84
C ASP A 381 -11.17 -19.69 -2.00
N GLY A 382 -11.09 -19.06 -3.18
CA GLY A 382 -10.18 -17.96 -3.44
C GLY A 382 -8.73 -18.37 -3.73
N ARG A 383 -8.43 -19.65 -3.89
CA ARG A 383 -7.13 -20.12 -4.40
C ARG A 383 -7.06 -19.98 -5.92
N ALA A 384 -5.90 -19.64 -6.45
CA ALA A 384 -5.70 -19.50 -7.88
C ALA A 384 -4.66 -20.47 -8.45
N GLU A 385 -4.86 -20.81 -9.72
CA GLU A 385 -3.90 -21.51 -10.57
C GLU A 385 -3.68 -20.66 -11.83
N VAL A 386 -2.42 -20.48 -12.22
CA VAL A 386 -2.06 -19.78 -13.46
C VAL A 386 -1.21 -20.66 -14.35
N SER A 387 -1.65 -20.84 -15.59
CA SER A 387 -0.95 -21.65 -16.60
C SER A 387 -0.89 -20.93 -17.94
N ALA A 388 0.12 -21.26 -18.76
CA ALA A 388 0.18 -20.77 -20.13
C ALA A 388 -1.01 -21.31 -20.95
N SER A 389 -1.50 -20.54 -21.92
CA SER A 389 -2.66 -20.94 -22.73
C SER A 389 -2.58 -20.42 -24.15
N ASP A 390 -2.98 -21.25 -25.13
CA ASP A 390 -3.12 -20.83 -26.52
C ASP A 390 -4.55 -20.38 -26.88
N ALA A 391 -5.49 -20.49 -25.93
CA ALA A 391 -6.87 -20.07 -26.14
C ALA A 391 -6.98 -18.56 -26.41
N ASP A 392 -8.08 -18.13 -27.05
CA ASP A 392 -8.30 -16.71 -27.30
C ASP A 392 -8.47 -15.93 -26.00
N PRO A 393 -7.90 -14.71 -25.90
CA PRO A 393 -7.91 -13.97 -24.64
C PRO A 393 -9.27 -13.35 -24.37
N ASP A 394 -9.81 -13.61 -23.19
CA ASP A 394 -10.99 -12.92 -22.66
C ASP A 394 -10.67 -11.47 -22.31
N ALA A 395 -9.43 -11.19 -21.93
CA ALA A 395 -8.98 -9.86 -21.53
C ALA A 395 -7.54 -9.58 -21.96
N ARG A 396 -7.34 -8.44 -22.64
CA ARG A 396 -6.01 -7.93 -22.99
C ARG A 396 -5.55 -6.91 -21.96
N ARG A 397 -4.29 -6.99 -21.54
CA ARG A 397 -3.69 -6.10 -20.54
C ARG A 397 -2.29 -5.67 -21.00
N ARG A 398 -2.13 -4.37 -21.24
CA ARG A 398 -0.80 -3.77 -21.30
C ARG A 398 -0.36 -3.45 -19.88
N TRP A 399 0.79 -3.95 -19.48
CA TRP A 399 1.28 -3.87 -18.12
C TRP A 399 1.25 -2.46 -17.50
N ARG A 400 1.54 -1.40 -18.29
CA ARG A 400 1.42 0.02 -17.89
C ARG A 400 0.06 0.46 -17.31
N ARG A 401 -1.01 -0.33 -17.52
CA ARG A 401 -2.36 -0.11 -16.97
C ARG A 401 -2.75 -1.10 -15.86
N TRP A 402 -2.03 -2.21 -15.70
CA TRP A 402 -2.45 -3.30 -14.80
C TRP A 402 -2.20 -2.95 -13.34
N ALA A 403 -0.99 -2.51 -13.00
CA ALA A 403 -0.61 -2.16 -11.63
C ALA A 403 -1.29 -0.89 -11.06
N ARG A 404 -2.17 -0.22 -11.81
CA ARG A 404 -3.10 0.82 -11.26
C ARG A 404 -4.43 0.26 -10.78
N HIS A 405 -4.79 -0.97 -11.16
CA HIS A 405 -6.15 -1.50 -11.01
C HIS A 405 -6.24 -2.83 -10.23
N THR A 406 -5.14 -3.58 -10.08
CA THR A 406 -5.17 -4.94 -9.49
C THR A 406 -4.45 -5.08 -8.16
N SER A 407 -3.62 -4.10 -7.77
CA SER A 407 -2.86 -4.05 -6.53
C SER A 407 -3.60 -3.33 -5.39
N ALA A 408 -4.44 -2.35 -5.72
CA ALA A 408 -5.45 -1.84 -4.81
C ALA A 408 -6.73 -2.65 -5.00
N GLY A 409 -7.39 -3.09 -3.93
CA GLY A 409 -8.79 -3.51 -3.95
C GLY A 409 -9.78 -2.38 -4.35
N GLY A 410 -9.32 -1.39 -5.12
CA GLY A 410 -10.01 -0.17 -5.45
C GLY A 410 -10.28 -0.04 -6.95
N ARG A 411 -11.52 -0.39 -7.33
CA ARG A 411 -12.25 0.01 -8.55
C ARG A 411 -11.92 -0.75 -9.85
N CYS A 412 -12.81 -1.68 -10.18
CA CYS A 412 -13.16 -1.98 -11.56
C CYS A 412 -13.83 -0.74 -12.20
N SER A 413 -13.27 -0.22 -13.30
CA SER A 413 -13.97 0.72 -14.19
C SER A 413 -14.53 -0.05 -15.38
N PRO A 414 -15.86 -0.14 -15.58
CA PRO A 414 -16.40 -0.70 -16.80
C PRO A 414 -16.29 0.36 -17.90
N ARG A 415 -15.14 0.42 -18.57
CA ARG A 415 -15.01 1.23 -19.79
C ARG A 415 -15.64 0.44 -20.94
N ARG A 416 -16.92 0.70 -21.19
CA ARG A 416 -17.66 0.24 -22.37
C ARG A 416 -16.88 0.70 -23.62
N PRO A 417 -16.68 -0.15 -24.65
CA PRO A 417 -16.06 0.31 -25.90
C PRO A 417 -16.94 1.41 -26.51
N PRO A 418 -16.34 2.42 -27.18
CA PRO A 418 -17.12 3.46 -27.85
C PRO A 418 -18.05 2.80 -28.87
N SER A 419 -19.36 2.98 -28.67
CA SER A 419 -20.36 2.59 -29.65
C SER A 419 -20.13 3.42 -30.92
N GLY A 420 -19.62 2.76 -31.97
CA GLY A 420 -19.63 3.33 -33.31
C GLY A 420 -21.08 3.61 -33.73
N SER A 421 -21.36 4.87 -34.09
CA SER A 421 -22.63 5.24 -34.69
C SER A 421 -22.78 4.60 -36.07
N PRO A 422 -23.91 3.97 -36.42
CA PRO A 422 -24.19 3.68 -37.81
C PRO A 422 -24.59 4.98 -38.53
N SER A 423 -24.05 5.11 -39.72
CA SER A 423 -24.32 6.15 -40.70
C SER A 423 -25.81 6.28 -41.03
N GLY A 424 -26.19 7.51 -41.38
CA GLY A 424 -27.57 7.96 -41.36
C GLY A 424 -28.52 7.35 -42.38
N ARG A 425 -29.80 7.32 -41.97
CA ARG A 425 -30.96 7.47 -42.85
C ARG A 425 -31.94 8.42 -42.17
N ARG A 426 -32.23 9.53 -42.85
CA ARG A 426 -33.27 10.49 -42.50
C ARG A 426 -34.63 9.83 -42.66
N ALA A 427 -35.42 9.77 -41.59
CA ALA A 427 -36.88 9.66 -41.67
C ALA A 427 -37.47 10.87 -40.93
N ARG A 428 -38.18 11.71 -41.68
CA ARG A 428 -38.92 12.87 -41.17
C ARG A 428 -40.14 12.37 -40.42
N CYS A 429 -40.36 12.84 -39.20
CA CYS A 429 -41.69 12.94 -38.63
C CYS A 429 -42.04 14.42 -38.48
N ALA A 430 -43.08 14.82 -39.23
CA ALA A 430 -43.77 16.08 -39.10
C ALA A 430 -44.80 15.97 -37.98
N GLY A 431 -44.99 17.04 -37.20
CA GLY A 431 -46.17 17.16 -36.35
C GLY A 431 -45.94 17.96 -35.07
N CYS A 432 -46.51 19.17 -35.04
CA CYS A 432 -46.90 19.96 -33.87
C CYS A 432 -45.82 20.76 -33.09
N ARG A 433 -45.68 22.04 -33.51
CA ARG A 433 -45.92 23.31 -32.76
C ARG A 433 -46.31 23.11 -31.27
N ALA A 434 -45.91 23.85 -30.23
CA ALA A 434 -45.14 25.07 -29.96
C ALA A 434 -44.98 25.16 -28.39
N PRO A 435 -44.30 26.17 -27.79
CA PRO A 435 -43.49 26.05 -26.57
C PRO A 435 -44.17 26.59 -25.28
N CYS A 436 -43.64 26.26 -24.09
CA CYS A 436 -43.79 27.06 -22.86
C CYS A 436 -42.62 26.81 -21.89
N GLY A 437 -42.05 27.91 -21.37
CA GLY A 437 -40.90 27.96 -20.47
C GLY A 437 -41.21 27.79 -18.97
N PRO A 438 -40.30 28.22 -18.08
CA PRO A 438 -40.13 27.66 -16.74
C PRO A 438 -40.88 28.45 -15.66
N THR A 439 -41.41 27.76 -14.65
CA THR A 439 -41.77 28.39 -13.37
C THR A 439 -41.43 27.47 -12.21
N ALA A 440 -40.54 27.98 -11.36
CA ALA A 440 -40.29 27.51 -10.01
C ALA A 440 -41.50 27.83 -9.11
N SER A 441 -41.86 26.91 -8.23
CA SER A 441 -42.60 27.25 -7.01
C SER A 441 -42.20 26.34 -5.87
N ARG A 442 -41.70 26.98 -4.80
CA ARG A 442 -41.45 26.42 -3.48
C ARG A 442 -42.72 25.78 -2.91
N CYS A 443 -42.57 24.62 -2.26
CA CYS A 443 -43.49 24.16 -1.23
C CYS A 443 -42.70 23.90 0.06
N ARG A 444 -43.00 24.68 1.09
CA ARG A 444 -42.71 24.39 2.50
C ARG A 444 -43.99 23.89 3.16
N ARG A 445 -43.86 22.84 3.98
CA ARG A 445 -44.61 22.39 5.17
C ARG A 445 -44.21 20.92 5.33
N SER A 446 -44.04 20.28 6.48
CA SER A 446 -43.91 20.62 7.91
C SER A 446 -43.90 19.23 8.58
N ALA A 447 -43.10 19.03 9.63
CA ALA A 447 -42.84 17.73 10.26
C ALA A 447 -44.07 17.03 10.85
N SER A 448 -44.08 15.69 10.85
CA SER A 448 -44.30 14.79 12.02
C SER A 448 -44.73 13.38 11.58
N ASP A 449 -43.86 12.37 11.72
CA ASP A 449 -44.17 11.11 12.42
C ASP A 449 -42.90 10.25 12.62
N PRO A 450 -42.60 9.72 13.82
CA PRO A 450 -41.38 8.98 14.13
C PRO A 450 -41.65 7.48 14.26
N ALA A 451 -41.52 6.71 13.18
CA ALA A 451 -41.54 5.25 13.24
C ALA A 451 -40.93 4.61 11.99
N CYS A 452 -39.63 4.79 11.77
CA CYS A 452 -38.87 3.93 10.85
C CYS A 452 -37.37 4.01 11.11
N TYR A 453 -36.93 3.58 12.30
CA TYR A 453 -35.53 3.28 12.58
C TYR A 453 -35.43 1.81 12.95
N ARG A 454 -35.13 0.97 11.96
CA ARG A 454 -34.57 -0.36 12.15
C ARG A 454 -33.43 -0.55 11.15
N GLU A 455 -32.25 -0.79 11.73
CA GLU A 455 -31.10 -1.52 11.19
C GLU A 455 -30.78 -1.31 9.72
N ARG A 456 -29.81 -0.41 9.46
CA ARG A 456 -28.97 -0.49 8.25
C ARG A 456 -27.57 -0.89 8.67
N SER A 457 -27.36 -2.20 8.67
CA SER A 457 -26.05 -2.80 8.49
C SER A 457 -25.55 -2.39 7.10
N VAL A 458 -24.48 -1.61 7.04
CA VAL A 458 -23.84 -1.23 5.76
C VAL A 458 -22.92 -2.37 5.35
N THR A 459 -23.50 -3.40 4.74
CA THR A 459 -22.76 -4.41 3.98
C THR A 459 -22.83 -4.00 2.51
N THR A 460 -21.70 -3.61 1.93
CA THR A 460 -21.62 -3.27 0.50
C THR A 460 -21.60 -4.55 -0.32
N ALA A 461 -22.77 -5.16 -0.53
CA ALA A 461 -22.96 -6.23 -1.51
C ALA A 461 -23.21 -5.61 -2.89
N VAL A 462 -22.23 -5.72 -3.79
CA VAL A 462 -22.42 -5.38 -5.21
C VAL A 462 -22.99 -6.62 -5.92
N CYS A 463 -24.31 -6.62 -6.09
CA CYS A 463 -25.03 -7.62 -6.86
C CYS A 463 -24.88 -7.34 -8.36
N CYS A 464 -24.16 -8.20 -9.10
CA CYS A 464 -24.15 -8.19 -10.56
C CYS A 464 -25.40 -8.90 -11.10
N CYS A 465 -26.45 -8.13 -11.40
CA CYS A 465 -27.55 -8.60 -12.24
C CYS A 465 -27.06 -8.74 -13.70
N ALA A 466 -26.71 -9.95 -14.12
CA ALA A 466 -26.63 -10.30 -15.53
C ALA A 466 -28.04 -10.61 -16.04
N SER A 467 -28.65 -9.64 -16.72
CA SER A 467 -29.87 -9.85 -17.50
C SER A 467 -29.55 -10.72 -18.74
N SER A 468 -29.86 -12.01 -18.68
CA SER A 468 -29.91 -12.89 -19.85
C SER A 468 -31.20 -12.63 -20.63
N ARG A 469 -31.08 -12.10 -21.84
CA ARG A 469 -32.14 -12.19 -22.85
C ARG A 469 -31.99 -13.54 -23.53
N SER A 470 -32.85 -14.48 -23.16
CA SER A 470 -33.05 -15.74 -23.88
C SER A 470 -33.86 -15.48 -25.16
N ALA A 471 -33.39 -16.06 -26.27
CA ALA A 471 -34.07 -16.08 -27.54
C ALA A 471 -35.29 -17.01 -27.48
N GLU A 472 -36.39 -16.57 -28.10
CA GLU A 472 -37.61 -17.35 -28.31
C GLU A 472 -37.37 -18.53 -29.25
N SER A 473 -37.92 -19.69 -28.89
CA SER A 473 -38.22 -20.79 -29.81
C SER A 473 -39.28 -21.73 -29.18
N THR A 474 -40.54 -21.43 -29.48
CA THR A 474 -41.70 -22.34 -29.68
C THR A 474 -42.03 -23.50 -28.73
N ALA A 475 -43.19 -23.34 -28.07
CA ALA A 475 -44.33 -24.27 -27.93
C ALA A 475 -44.17 -25.62 -27.18
N SER A 476 -44.83 -25.75 -26.02
CA SER A 476 -46.08 -26.54 -25.86
C SER A 476 -46.56 -26.64 -24.39
N THR A 477 -47.80 -26.18 -24.18
CA THR A 477 -48.89 -26.64 -23.28
C THR A 477 -48.66 -27.33 -21.92
N SER A 478 -49.30 -26.70 -20.90
CA SER A 478 -50.05 -27.30 -19.77
C SER A 478 -49.21 -27.93 -18.63
N THR A 479 -49.53 -27.88 -17.33
CA THR A 479 -50.76 -27.61 -16.56
C THR A 479 -50.34 -27.24 -15.12
N VAL A 480 -51.10 -26.37 -14.45
CA VAL A 480 -51.02 -26.06 -13.00
C VAL A 480 -51.76 -27.16 -12.21
N PRO A 481 -51.36 -27.48 -10.96
CA PRO A 481 -52.19 -27.03 -9.84
C PRO A 481 -51.41 -26.53 -8.61
N THR A 482 -51.92 -25.43 -8.11
CA THR A 482 -51.94 -24.92 -6.73
C THR A 482 -52.20 -26.03 -5.70
N THR A 483 -51.64 -25.94 -4.47
CA THR A 483 -52.38 -26.01 -3.19
C THR A 483 -51.48 -25.67 -1.98
N THR A 484 -52.01 -24.73 -1.20
CA THR A 484 -51.77 -24.16 0.14
C THR A 484 -50.89 -24.78 1.23
N CYS A 485 -50.27 -23.85 1.97
CA CYS A 485 -49.87 -23.84 3.38
C CYS A 485 -50.68 -24.71 4.37
N ARG A 486 -49.97 -25.22 5.39
CA ARG A 486 -50.43 -25.21 6.80
C ARG A 486 -49.26 -25.06 7.78
N THR A 487 -49.47 -24.15 8.73
CA THR A 487 -48.75 -23.90 9.98
C THR A 487 -49.19 -24.86 11.09
N ALA A 488 -48.28 -25.16 12.03
CA ALA A 488 -48.44 -25.49 13.47
C ALA A 488 -47.24 -26.35 13.92
N ALA A 489 -46.74 -26.39 15.15
CA ALA A 489 -46.78 -25.59 16.37
C ALA A 489 -45.80 -26.27 17.37
N CYS A 490 -45.48 -25.58 18.45
CA CYS A 490 -44.65 -25.94 19.61
C CYS A 490 -44.55 -27.40 20.07
N GLY A 491 -43.39 -27.73 20.67
CA GLY A 491 -43.23 -28.87 21.58
C GLY A 491 -41.91 -28.80 22.35
N SER A 492 -41.95 -28.27 23.57
CA SER A 492 -40.90 -28.27 24.59
C SER A 492 -40.79 -29.62 25.29
N SER A 493 -39.56 -30.06 25.60
CA SER A 493 -39.29 -30.92 26.77
C SER A 493 -37.80 -30.89 27.10
N GLY A 494 -37.46 -30.34 28.27
CA GLY A 494 -36.16 -30.52 28.90
C GLY A 494 -36.15 -31.76 29.80
N THR A 495 -34.95 -32.26 30.11
CA THR A 495 -34.66 -32.91 31.40
C THR A 495 -33.17 -32.81 31.69
N GLU A 496 -32.86 -32.35 32.91
CA GLU A 496 -31.54 -32.23 33.52
C GLU A 496 -30.95 -33.59 33.95
N ALA A 497 -29.62 -33.67 34.08
CA ALA A 497 -28.93 -34.26 35.24
C ALA A 497 -27.44 -33.87 35.30
N THR A 498 -27.10 -33.07 36.33
CA THR A 498 -25.91 -33.07 37.24
C THR A 498 -25.05 -34.35 37.26
N SER A 499 -23.76 -34.40 37.66
CA SER A 499 -22.71 -33.54 38.25
C SER A 499 -21.36 -34.29 37.99
N THR A 500 -20.15 -33.75 38.20
CA THR A 500 -19.41 -33.78 39.49
C THR A 500 -17.98 -33.23 39.29
N LEU A 501 -17.50 -32.51 40.30
CA LEU A 501 -16.16 -31.94 40.51
C LEU A 501 -15.01 -32.98 40.52
N ALA A 502 -13.80 -32.54 40.14
CA ALA A 502 -12.54 -32.81 40.86
C ALA A 502 -11.32 -32.04 40.27
N THR A 503 -10.74 -31.15 41.07
CA THR A 503 -9.30 -30.82 41.12
C THR A 503 -8.76 -31.41 42.44
N PRO A 504 -7.45 -31.76 42.56
CA PRO A 504 -6.47 -30.77 43.04
C PRO A 504 -5.00 -30.97 42.56
N SER A 505 -4.17 -29.95 42.88
CA SER A 505 -2.80 -30.06 43.45
C SER A 505 -1.53 -30.12 42.54
N THR A 506 -0.89 -28.95 42.41
CA THR A 506 0.54 -28.60 42.65
C THR A 506 1.70 -29.59 42.38
N ALA A 507 2.76 -29.12 41.68
CA ALA A 507 4.17 -29.12 42.13
C ALA A 507 5.11 -28.36 41.17
N SER A 508 6.05 -27.60 41.73
CA SER A 508 7.15 -26.86 41.09
C SER A 508 8.25 -27.75 40.49
N ALA A 509 8.93 -27.24 39.46
CA ALA A 509 10.39 -27.20 39.32
C ALA A 509 10.76 -26.05 38.37
#